data_AF-A0A3P7DKV9-F1
#
_entry.id   AF-A0A3P7DKV9-F1
#
_cell.length_a   1.000
_cell.length_b   1.000
_cell.length_c   1.000
_cell.angle_alpha   90.00
_cell.angle_beta   90.00
_cell.angle_gamma   90.00
#
_symmetry.space_group_name_H-M   'P 1'
#
loop_
_entity.id
_entity.type
_entity.pdbx_description
1 polymer ?
#
loop_
_entity_poly.entity_id
_entity_poly.type
_entity_poly.pdbx_seq_one_letter_code
_entity_poly.pdbx_strand_id
1 'polypeptide(L)'
;MEMELEKSLKKGLPYPILKVIEYLSVDRAGFIWGRQYRLTGHYTIYLLWTAFAFWIIQILMLCLVPHNFAKLVVIVGVLILSADFVYFTFVPKNFQIRFPSSDGSISILDFRLSTCFYTTLTAGVTSLVYGGILVILQAKSLYTLKTFITCHADKQCCKVMKCESNSMLSLTPPSSTLTIPSETTMVSLTRRNNAFTGMISSLPERF
;
A
#
# COMPACT_ATOMS: atom_id res chain seq x y z
N MET A 1 0.90 42.02 6.72
CA MET A 1 2.27 41.62 6.32
C MET A 1 3.09 42.82 5.84
N GLU A 2 2.58 43.68 4.95
CA GLU A 2 3.36 44.83 4.42
C GLU A 2 3.90 45.77 5.49
N MET A 3 3.05 46.20 6.44
CA MET A 3 3.49 47.05 7.55
C MET A 3 4.59 46.41 8.41
N GLU A 4 4.60 45.07 8.52
CA GLU A 4 5.62 44.35 9.28
C GLU A 4 6.94 44.22 8.52
N LEU A 5 6.88 44.06 7.18
CA LEU A 5 8.05 44.07 6.32
C LEU A 5 8.71 45.45 6.31
N GLU A 6 7.95 46.53 6.18
CA GLU A 6 8.49 47.90 6.26
C GLU A 6 9.10 48.19 7.62
N LYS A 7 8.43 47.78 8.70
CA LYS A 7 8.96 47.92 10.07
C LYS A 7 10.25 47.11 10.24
N SER A 8 10.37 45.96 9.60
CA SER A 8 11.57 45.12 9.65
C SER A 8 12.73 45.68 8.82
N LEU A 9 12.43 46.30 7.66
CA LEU A 9 13.42 47.09 6.91
C LEU A 9 13.95 48.25 7.74
N LYS A 10 13.07 48.99 8.41
CA LYS A 10 13.46 50.11 9.30
C LYS A 10 14.32 49.64 10.48
N LYS A 11 14.12 48.40 10.95
CA LYS A 11 14.95 47.79 12.00
C LYS A 11 16.32 47.33 11.51
N GLY A 12 16.59 47.36 10.21
CA GLY A 12 17.88 46.95 9.65
C GLY A 12 18.07 45.44 9.60
N LEU A 13 17.00 44.65 9.42
CA LEU A 13 17.14 43.22 9.20
C LEU A 13 17.92 42.95 7.89
N PRO A 14 18.74 41.88 7.86
CA PRO A 14 19.50 41.53 6.66
C PRO A 14 18.58 41.31 5.46
N TYR A 15 18.83 42.07 4.39
CA TYR A 15 18.03 42.08 3.15
C TYR A 15 17.76 40.69 2.54
N PRO A 16 18.71 39.72 2.55
CA PRO A 16 18.48 38.39 1.97
C PRO A 16 17.29 37.64 2.60
N ILE A 17 17.14 37.72 3.93
CA ILE A 17 16.05 37.03 4.64
C ILE A 17 14.71 37.66 4.27
N LEU A 18 14.65 38.99 4.24
CA LEU A 18 13.44 39.70 3.89
C LEU A 18 12.99 39.37 2.46
N LYS A 19 13.95 39.24 1.54
CA LYS A 19 13.68 38.88 0.16
C LYS A 19 13.14 37.47 0.03
N VAL A 20 13.68 36.47 0.75
CA VAL A 20 13.10 35.11 0.80
C VAL A 20 11.66 35.15 1.31
N ILE A 21 11.38 35.93 2.37
CA ILE A 21 10.03 36.06 2.92
C ILE A 21 9.11 36.72 1.91
N GLU A 22 9.56 37.74 1.16
CA GLU A 22 8.76 38.35 0.09
C GLU A 22 8.44 37.35 -1.03
N TYR A 23 9.36 36.45 -1.39
CA TYR A 23 9.11 35.38 -2.35
C TYR A 23 8.16 34.29 -1.84
N LEU A 24 8.16 34.01 -0.53
CA LEU A 24 7.27 33.01 0.10
C LEU A 24 5.92 33.61 0.54
N SER A 25 5.87 34.93 0.69
CA SER A 25 4.70 35.72 1.04
C SER A 25 3.64 35.59 -0.06
N VAL A 26 2.48 35.08 0.34
CA VAL A 26 1.28 34.92 -0.50
C VAL A 26 1.01 36.21 -1.30
N ASP A 27 0.82 36.06 -2.62
CA ASP A 27 0.41 37.08 -3.60
C ASP A 27 1.41 38.18 -4.02
N ARG A 28 2.60 38.28 -3.43
CA ARG A 28 3.56 39.31 -3.89
C ARG A 28 4.38 38.81 -5.09
N ALA A 29 4.53 39.68 -6.09
CA ALA A 29 5.24 39.46 -7.36
C ALA A 29 4.57 38.50 -8.39
N GLY A 30 3.28 38.16 -8.26
CA GLY A 30 2.57 37.31 -9.23
C GLY A 30 2.93 35.82 -9.15
N PHE A 31 3.70 35.41 -8.13
CA PHE A 31 4.05 34.02 -7.88
C PHE A 31 2.98 33.36 -6.98
N ILE A 32 2.07 32.61 -7.60
CA ILE A 32 0.98 31.85 -6.92
C ILE A 32 1.45 30.71 -6.00
N TRP A 33 2.77 30.48 -5.90
CA TRP A 33 3.36 29.28 -5.32
C TRP A 33 3.42 29.30 -3.79
N GLY A 34 3.55 30.46 -3.15
CA GLY A 34 3.68 30.56 -1.69
C GLY A 34 2.50 29.92 -0.94
N ARG A 35 1.27 30.14 -1.45
CA ARG A 35 0.05 29.49 -0.91
C ARG A 35 0.02 28.00 -1.19
N GLN A 36 0.35 27.59 -2.42
CA GLN A 36 0.35 26.19 -2.81
C GLN A 36 1.31 25.38 -1.94
N TYR A 37 2.51 25.89 -1.69
CA TYR A 37 3.51 25.23 -0.85
C TYR A 37 2.98 24.90 0.56
N ARG A 38 2.28 25.84 1.21
CA ARG A 38 1.67 25.59 2.52
C ARG A 38 0.54 24.57 2.46
N LEU A 39 -0.29 24.60 1.41
CA LEU A 39 -1.35 23.62 1.21
C LEU A 39 -0.81 22.22 0.95
N THR A 40 0.26 22.09 0.15
CA THR A 40 0.91 20.81 -0.12
C THR A 40 1.35 20.13 1.15
N GLY A 41 1.95 20.88 2.09
CA GLY A 41 2.35 20.33 3.39
C GLY A 41 1.18 19.70 4.16
N HIS A 42 0.01 20.35 4.16
CA HIS A 42 -1.20 19.81 4.77
C HIS A 42 -1.71 18.55 4.04
N TYR A 43 -1.75 18.55 2.71
CA TYR A 43 -2.17 17.36 1.97
C TYR A 43 -1.22 16.18 2.18
N THR A 44 0.09 16.41 2.17
CA THR A 44 1.08 15.36 2.37
C THR A 44 1.01 14.78 3.78
N ILE A 45 0.86 15.59 4.84
CA ILE A 45 0.73 15.05 6.20
C ILE A 45 -0.54 14.20 6.34
N TYR A 46 -1.67 14.60 5.75
CA TYR A 46 -2.88 13.78 5.77
C TYR A 46 -2.69 12.46 5.03
N LEU A 47 -2.11 12.49 3.83
CA LEU A 47 -1.85 11.27 3.05
C LEU A 47 -0.88 10.34 3.79
N LEU A 48 0.18 10.87 4.40
CA LEU A 48 1.14 10.07 5.16
C LEU A 48 0.50 9.44 6.40
N TRP A 49 -0.39 10.16 7.09
CA TRP A 49 -1.18 9.60 8.20
C TRP A 49 -2.12 8.49 7.73
N THR A 50 -2.77 8.64 6.58
CA THR A 50 -3.59 7.56 6.01
C THR A 50 -2.75 6.34 5.64
N ALA A 51 -1.56 6.54 5.07
CA ALA A 51 -0.61 5.47 4.79
C ALA A 51 -0.16 4.76 6.08
N PHE A 52 0.10 5.52 7.14
CA PHE A 52 0.46 4.97 8.44
C PHE A 52 -0.67 4.11 9.05
N ALA A 53 -1.93 4.56 8.98
CA ALA A 53 -3.07 3.77 9.42
C ALA A 53 -3.21 2.47 8.61
N PHE A 54 -3.07 2.54 7.29
CA PHE A 54 -3.07 1.36 6.41
C PHE A 54 -1.91 0.41 6.68
N TRP A 55 -0.76 0.92 7.09
CA TRP A 55 0.38 0.11 7.51
C TRP A 55 0.10 -0.67 8.80
N ILE A 56 -0.58 -0.06 9.79
CA ILE A 56 -1.03 -0.79 10.99
C ILE A 56 -2.03 -1.89 10.61
N ILE A 57 -2.99 -1.59 9.72
CA ILE A 57 -3.95 -2.58 9.22
C ILE A 57 -3.22 -3.72 8.51
N GLN A 58 -2.18 -3.43 7.73
CA GLN A 58 -1.35 -4.43 7.07
C GLN A 58 -0.67 -5.37 8.08
N ILE A 59 -0.12 -4.85 9.17
CA ILE A 59 0.49 -5.65 10.24
C ILE A 59 -0.57 -6.50 10.95
N LEU A 60 -1.73 -5.94 11.26
CA LEU A 60 -2.83 -6.66 11.88
C LEU A 60 -3.32 -7.84 11.01
N MET A 61 -3.40 -7.62 9.70
CA MET A 61 -3.75 -8.65 8.71
C MET A 61 -2.70 -9.76 8.63
N LEU A 62 -1.42 -9.40 8.78
CA LEU A 62 -0.32 -10.38 8.85
C LEU A 62 -0.48 -11.30 10.08
N CYS A 63 -0.97 -10.79 11.20
CA CYS A 63 -1.21 -11.58 12.42
C CYS A 63 -2.47 -12.46 12.34
N LEU A 64 -3.57 -11.95 11.75
CA LEU A 64 -4.86 -12.65 11.73
C LEU A 64 -4.96 -13.69 10.61
N VAL A 65 -4.78 -13.29 9.36
CA VAL A 65 -4.95 -14.17 8.18
C VAL A 65 -4.06 -13.67 7.03
N PRO A 66 -2.99 -14.38 6.64
CA PRO A 66 -2.07 -13.90 5.60
C PRO A 66 -2.68 -13.88 4.19
N HIS A 67 -3.90 -14.41 4.00
CA HIS A 67 -4.54 -14.53 2.70
C HIS A 67 -4.67 -13.19 1.95
N ASN A 68 -4.99 -12.09 2.64
CA ASN A 68 -5.15 -10.79 1.97
C ASN A 68 -3.93 -9.87 2.16
N PHE A 69 -2.86 -10.34 2.80
CA PHE A 69 -1.66 -9.55 3.07
C PHE A 69 -1.03 -9.00 1.79
N ALA A 70 -0.89 -9.85 0.75
CA ALA A 70 -0.28 -9.46 -0.52
C ALA A 70 -1.04 -8.30 -1.22
N LYS A 71 -2.37 -8.24 -1.08
CA LYS A 71 -3.15 -7.13 -1.64
C LYS A 71 -2.96 -5.85 -0.83
N LEU A 72 -2.93 -5.95 0.50
CA LEU A 72 -2.76 -4.78 1.36
C LEU A 72 -1.38 -4.14 1.22
N VAL A 73 -0.31 -4.92 1.10
CA VAL A 73 1.04 -4.36 0.89
C VAL A 73 1.12 -3.54 -0.41
N VAL A 74 0.46 -3.98 -1.48
CA VAL A 74 0.41 -3.21 -2.74
C VAL A 74 -0.38 -1.92 -2.53
N ILE A 75 -1.54 -1.98 -1.85
CA ILE A 75 -2.36 -0.79 -1.56
C ILE A 75 -1.57 0.23 -0.72
N VAL A 76 -0.88 -0.23 0.33
CA VAL A 76 -0.02 0.63 1.17
C VAL A 76 1.10 1.25 0.34
N GLY A 77 1.79 0.47 -0.49
CA GLY A 77 2.86 0.98 -1.37
C GLY A 77 2.35 2.02 -2.36
N VAL A 78 1.20 1.78 -3.00
CA VAL A 78 0.54 2.75 -3.89
C VAL A 78 0.14 4.01 -3.12
N LEU A 79 -0.35 3.90 -1.89
CA LEU A 79 -0.76 5.05 -1.09
C LEU A 79 0.44 5.93 -0.68
N ILE A 80 1.57 5.31 -0.32
CA ILE A 80 2.83 6.04 -0.05
C ILE A 80 3.32 6.73 -1.33
N LEU A 81 3.39 6.02 -2.45
CA LEU A 81 3.79 6.60 -3.73
C LEU A 81 2.84 7.70 -4.21
N SER A 82 1.54 7.55 -3.96
CA SER A 82 0.55 8.59 -4.22
C SER A 82 0.81 9.84 -3.37
N ALA A 83 1.20 9.69 -2.10
CA ALA A 83 1.56 10.82 -1.24
C ALA A 83 2.78 11.57 -1.79
N ASP A 84 3.80 10.84 -2.22
CA ASP A 84 4.99 11.43 -2.85
C ASP A 84 4.68 12.06 -4.21
N PHE A 85 3.83 11.43 -5.01
CA PHE A 85 3.42 11.94 -6.32
C PHE A 85 2.59 13.22 -6.20
N VAL A 86 1.67 13.28 -5.24
CA VAL A 86 0.92 14.50 -4.90
C VAL A 86 1.89 15.58 -4.44
N TYR A 87 2.82 15.27 -3.54
CA TYR A 87 3.83 16.25 -3.12
C TYR A 87 4.64 16.78 -4.32
N PHE A 88 5.10 15.89 -5.20
CA PHE A 88 5.86 16.26 -6.40
C PHE A 88 5.07 17.09 -7.41
N THR A 89 3.78 16.79 -7.59
CA THR A 89 2.92 17.49 -8.57
C THR A 89 2.56 18.90 -8.09
N PHE A 90 2.31 19.07 -6.80
CA PHE A 90 1.94 20.37 -6.24
C PHE A 90 3.16 21.27 -6.02
N VAL A 91 4.37 20.71 -5.87
CA VAL A 91 5.58 21.51 -5.74
C VAL A 91 6.13 21.91 -7.13
N PRO A 92 6.24 23.23 -7.45
CA PRO A 92 6.94 23.72 -8.63
C PRO A 92 8.33 23.13 -8.77
N LYS A 93 8.72 22.68 -9.97
CA LYS A 93 10.14 22.37 -10.24
C LYS A 93 11.02 23.62 -10.38
N ASN A 94 10.41 24.77 -10.67
CA ASN A 94 11.13 26.00 -11.08
C ASN A 94 11.31 27.01 -9.93
N PHE A 95 11.58 26.55 -8.70
CA PHE A 95 11.82 27.47 -7.58
C PHE A 95 13.29 27.87 -7.51
N GLN A 96 13.66 28.87 -8.31
CA GLN A 96 14.98 29.50 -8.32
C GLN A 96 14.85 30.97 -7.89
N ILE A 97 15.38 31.31 -6.72
CA ILE A 97 15.37 32.70 -6.25
C ILE A 97 16.69 33.35 -6.65
N ARG A 98 16.62 34.40 -7.46
CA ARG A 98 17.79 35.18 -7.88
C ARG A 98 18.03 36.35 -6.94
N PHE A 99 19.19 36.37 -6.32
CA PHE A 99 19.69 37.47 -5.51
C PHE A 99 20.78 38.23 -6.28
N PRO A 100 20.61 39.55 -6.51
CA PRO A 100 21.73 40.39 -6.94
C PRO A 100 22.65 40.60 -5.74
N SER A 101 23.91 40.17 -5.83
CA SER A 101 24.95 40.55 -4.88
C SER A 101 25.45 41.96 -5.17
N SER A 102 25.99 42.65 -4.17
CA SER A 102 26.60 43.98 -4.31
C SER A 102 27.82 43.99 -5.26
N ASP A 103 28.43 42.82 -5.47
CA ASP A 103 29.59 42.61 -6.34
C ASP A 103 29.19 42.39 -7.82
N GLY A 104 27.91 42.57 -8.17
CA GLY A 104 27.39 42.26 -9.52
C GLY A 104 27.29 40.76 -9.81
N SER A 105 27.88 39.91 -8.98
CA SER A 105 27.71 38.45 -9.01
C SER A 105 26.27 38.07 -8.60
N ILE A 106 25.62 37.27 -9.43
CA ILE A 106 24.26 36.79 -9.21
C ILE A 106 24.29 35.50 -8.39
N SER A 107 23.82 35.52 -7.14
CA SER A 107 23.63 34.30 -6.35
C SER A 107 22.24 33.73 -6.59
N ILE A 108 22.19 32.49 -7.10
CA ILE A 108 20.94 31.77 -7.37
C ILE A 108 20.75 30.75 -6.25
N LEU A 109 19.62 30.84 -5.55
CA LEU A 109 19.23 29.87 -4.54
C LEU A 109 18.33 28.81 -5.19
N ASP A 110 18.91 27.63 -5.41
CA ASP A 110 18.20 26.45 -5.88
C ASP A 110 17.64 25.66 -4.69
N PHE A 111 16.33 25.44 -4.67
CA PHE A 111 15.72 24.58 -3.66
C PHE A 111 15.81 23.12 -4.08
N ARG A 112 16.44 22.31 -3.23
CA ARG A 112 16.52 20.86 -3.37
C ARG A 112 15.55 20.21 -2.40
N LEU A 113 14.91 19.11 -2.81
CA LEU A 113 14.06 18.32 -1.92
C LEU A 113 14.93 17.67 -0.83
N SER A 114 14.38 17.57 0.38
CA SER A 114 15.06 16.95 1.52
C SER A 114 15.27 15.45 1.30
N THR A 115 16.29 14.88 1.93
CA THR A 115 16.58 13.43 1.92
C THR A 115 15.40 12.60 2.38
N CYS A 116 14.58 13.11 3.31
CA CYS A 116 13.36 12.46 3.80
C CYS A 116 12.35 12.11 2.68
N PHE A 117 12.26 12.97 1.66
CA PHE A 117 11.40 12.70 0.50
C PHE A 117 11.92 11.50 -0.30
N TYR A 118 13.23 11.49 -0.59
CA TYR A 118 13.84 10.38 -1.33
C TYR A 118 13.74 9.05 -0.57
N THR A 119 13.88 9.06 0.76
CA THR A 119 13.73 7.84 1.57
C THR A 119 12.30 7.32 1.60
N THR A 120 11.30 8.22 1.61
CA THR A 120 9.89 7.83 1.55
C THR A 120 9.54 7.26 0.18
N LEU A 121 10.03 7.90 -0.89
CA LEU A 121 9.88 7.42 -2.26
C LEU A 121 10.49 6.03 -2.45
N THR A 122 11.72 5.80 -1.97
CA THR A 122 12.35 4.48 -2.07
C THR A 122 11.62 3.43 -1.24
N ALA A 123 11.10 3.78 -0.06
CA ALA A 123 10.25 2.89 0.73
C ALA A 123 8.93 2.54 0.00
N GLY A 124 8.29 3.51 -0.65
CA GLY A 124 7.10 3.29 -1.49
C GLY A 124 7.40 2.37 -2.68
N VAL A 125 8.50 2.59 -3.39
CA VAL A 125 8.89 1.74 -4.54
C VAL A 125 9.22 0.32 -4.09
N THR A 126 10.03 0.17 -3.04
CA THR A 126 10.42 -1.15 -2.52
C THR A 126 9.22 -1.95 -2.01
N SER A 127 8.28 -1.31 -1.32
CA SER A 127 7.03 -1.95 -0.89
C SER A 127 6.14 -2.33 -2.06
N LEU A 128 6.06 -1.52 -3.12
CA LEU A 128 5.32 -1.86 -4.34
C LEU A 128 5.94 -3.06 -5.08
N VAL A 129 7.26 -3.07 -5.23
CA VAL A 129 7.99 -4.19 -5.85
C VAL A 129 7.79 -5.47 -5.05
N TYR A 130 7.97 -5.41 -3.73
CA TYR A 130 7.76 -6.55 -2.84
C TYR A 130 6.30 -7.04 -2.89
N GLY A 131 5.33 -6.14 -2.86
CA GLY A 131 3.92 -6.47 -3.01
C GLY A 131 3.59 -7.10 -4.36
N GLY A 132 4.14 -6.58 -5.45
CA GLY A 132 3.99 -7.17 -6.78
C GLY A 132 4.53 -8.59 -6.86
N ILE A 133 5.72 -8.84 -6.30
CA ILE A 133 6.32 -10.19 -6.20
C ILE A 133 5.40 -11.12 -5.41
N LEU A 134 4.88 -10.69 -4.26
CA LEU A 134 3.97 -11.48 -3.44
C LEU A 134 2.65 -11.81 -4.16
N VAL A 135 2.07 -10.85 -4.88
CA VAL A 135 0.84 -11.09 -5.65
C VAL A 135 1.08 -12.11 -6.76
N ILE A 136 2.22 -12.02 -7.47
CA ILE A 136 2.60 -12.99 -8.50
C ILE A 136 2.78 -14.38 -7.88
N LEU A 137 3.49 -14.47 -6.75
CA LEU A 137 3.70 -15.75 -6.06
C LEU A 137 2.38 -16.35 -5.57
N GLN A 138 1.51 -15.51 -4.99
CA GLN A 138 0.19 -15.93 -4.54
C GLN A 138 -0.64 -16.44 -5.70
N ALA A 139 -0.67 -15.74 -6.85
CA ALA A 139 -1.37 -16.20 -8.03
C ALA A 139 -0.90 -17.59 -8.46
N LYS A 140 0.41 -17.80 -8.62
CA LYS A 140 0.98 -19.10 -9.03
C LYS A 140 0.65 -20.23 -8.05
N SER A 141 0.76 -19.99 -6.74
CA SER A 141 0.42 -20.99 -5.71
C SER A 141 -1.08 -21.33 -5.70
N LEU A 142 -1.95 -20.32 -5.83
CA LEU A 142 -3.41 -20.50 -5.89
C LEU A 142 -3.84 -21.35 -7.09
N TYR A 143 -3.18 -21.19 -8.25
CA TYR A 143 -3.44 -22.05 -9.41
C TYR A 143 -3.06 -23.50 -9.12
N THR A 144 -1.88 -23.78 -8.57
CA THR A 144 -1.44 -25.14 -8.24
C THR A 144 -2.33 -25.81 -7.19
N LEU A 145 -2.74 -25.06 -6.17
CA LEU A 145 -3.58 -25.61 -5.09
C LEU A 145 -5.00 -25.88 -5.59
N LYS A 146 -5.59 -24.97 -6.38
CA LYS A 146 -6.92 -25.18 -6.97
C LYS A 146 -6.95 -26.40 -7.89
N THR A 147 -5.94 -26.58 -8.75
CA THR A 147 -5.90 -27.75 -9.64
C THR A 147 -5.75 -29.05 -8.87
N PHE A 148 -4.95 -29.07 -7.80
CA PHE A 148 -4.79 -30.24 -6.94
C PHE A 148 -6.09 -30.60 -6.20
N ILE A 149 -6.76 -29.62 -5.60
CA ILE A 149 -8.04 -29.84 -4.89
C ILE A 149 -9.12 -30.32 -5.86
N THR A 150 -9.27 -29.70 -7.03
CA THR A 150 -10.26 -30.12 -8.03
C THR A 150 -9.99 -31.55 -8.52
N CYS A 151 -8.74 -31.91 -8.75
CA CYS A 151 -8.36 -33.28 -9.14
C CYS A 151 -8.65 -34.30 -8.03
N HIS A 152 -8.42 -33.95 -6.76
CA HIS A 152 -8.73 -34.84 -5.64
C HIS A 152 -10.24 -34.98 -5.41
N ALA A 153 -11.00 -33.88 -5.59
CA ALA A 153 -12.45 -33.89 -5.49
C ALA A 153 -13.10 -34.78 -6.56
N ASP A 154 -12.63 -34.69 -7.81
CA ASP A 154 -13.12 -35.51 -8.92
C ASP A 154 -12.86 -37.01 -8.70
N LYS A 155 -11.63 -37.37 -8.26
CA LYS A 155 -11.28 -38.75 -7.89
C LYS A 155 -12.16 -39.30 -6.77
N GLN A 156 -12.50 -38.48 -5.77
CA GLN A 156 -13.35 -38.89 -4.66
C GLN A 156 -14.82 -39.07 -5.10
N CYS A 157 -15.35 -38.17 -5.95
CA CYS A 157 -16.70 -38.28 -6.48
C CYS A 157 -16.88 -39.54 -7.36
N CYS A 158 -15.93 -39.81 -8.26
CA CYS A 158 -15.94 -41.02 -9.09
C CYS A 158 -15.90 -42.30 -8.24
N LYS A 159 -15.17 -42.29 -7.11
CA LYS A 159 -15.11 -43.45 -6.20
C LYS A 159 -16.43 -43.67 -5.47
N VAL A 160 -17.10 -42.60 -5.02
CA VAL A 160 -18.42 -42.68 -4.37
C VAL A 160 -19.48 -43.18 -5.35
N MET A 161 -19.54 -42.64 -6.56
CA MET A 161 -20.47 -43.10 -7.61
C MET A 161 -20.25 -44.59 -7.95
N LYS A 162 -19.00 -45.06 -7.97
CA LYS A 162 -18.68 -46.46 -8.24
C LYS A 162 -19.10 -47.39 -7.08
N CYS A 163 -18.92 -46.97 -5.83
CA CYS A 163 -19.42 -47.71 -4.67
C CYS A 163 -20.95 -47.74 -4.62
N GLU A 164 -21.61 -46.62 -4.92
CA GLU A 164 -23.07 -46.51 -4.92
C GLU A 164 -23.69 -47.36 -6.04
N SER A 165 -23.17 -47.28 -7.27
CA SER A 165 -23.63 -48.11 -8.38
C SER A 165 -23.47 -49.61 -8.08
N ASN A 166 -22.37 -50.03 -7.45
CA ASN A 166 -22.20 -51.41 -6.99
C ASN A 166 -23.22 -51.82 -5.90
N SER A 167 -23.70 -50.87 -5.09
CA SER A 167 -24.72 -51.11 -4.05
C SER A 167 -26.16 -51.01 -4.56
N MET A 168 -26.46 -50.15 -5.54
CA MET A 168 -27.77 -50.11 -6.19
C MET A 168 -27.96 -51.31 -7.14
N LEU A 169 -26.91 -51.75 -7.82
CA LEU A 169 -26.93 -53.02 -8.58
C LEU A 169 -27.25 -54.22 -7.68
N SER A 170 -27.03 -54.13 -6.37
CA SER A 170 -27.44 -55.20 -5.45
C SER A 170 -28.84 -55.02 -4.87
N LEU A 171 -29.43 -53.81 -4.89
CA LEU A 171 -30.71 -53.52 -4.24
C LEU A 171 -31.52 -52.42 -4.96
N THR A 172 -32.08 -52.66 -6.15
CA THR A 172 -33.48 -52.35 -6.51
C THR A 172 -33.78 -52.59 -8.01
N PRO A 173 -34.86 -53.32 -8.36
CA PRO A 173 -35.49 -53.25 -9.69
C PRO A 173 -36.30 -51.94 -9.83
N PRO A 174 -36.56 -51.48 -11.06
CA PRO A 174 -36.76 -50.07 -11.38
C PRO A 174 -38.21 -49.64 -11.15
N SER A 175 -38.43 -48.38 -10.73
CA SER A 175 -39.52 -47.53 -11.26
C SER A 175 -39.49 -46.09 -10.74
N SER A 176 -39.77 -45.19 -11.70
CA SER A 176 -40.37 -43.84 -11.61
C SER A 176 -39.58 -42.65 -11.01
N THR A 177 -39.02 -41.87 -11.94
CA THR A 177 -39.34 -40.45 -12.23
C THR A 177 -39.58 -39.50 -11.06
N LEU A 178 -38.72 -38.47 -10.92
CA LEU A 178 -39.02 -37.07 -10.55
C LEU A 178 -37.70 -36.26 -10.60
N THR A 179 -37.48 -35.47 -11.66
CA THR A 179 -37.62 -34.00 -11.74
C THR A 179 -36.68 -33.20 -10.79
N ILE A 180 -35.56 -32.73 -11.37
CA ILE A 180 -34.93 -31.36 -11.36
C ILE A 180 -35.65 -30.30 -10.46
N PRO A 181 -35.05 -29.21 -9.87
CA PRO A 181 -33.67 -28.65 -9.88
C PRO A 181 -33.11 -28.11 -8.51
N SER A 182 -31.89 -27.56 -8.59
CA SER A 182 -31.44 -26.27 -8.01
C SER A 182 -31.00 -26.11 -6.54
N GLU A 183 -29.95 -25.29 -6.47
CA GLU A 183 -29.52 -24.41 -5.37
C GLU A 183 -28.65 -24.97 -4.25
N THR A 184 -27.34 -24.75 -4.43
CA THR A 184 -26.54 -23.88 -3.55
C THR A 184 -26.90 -23.92 -2.08
N THR A 185 -26.24 -24.78 -1.30
CA THR A 185 -25.95 -24.45 0.10
C THR A 185 -24.62 -25.05 0.50
N MET A 186 -23.72 -24.16 0.86
CA MET A 186 -22.47 -24.46 1.55
C MET A 186 -22.76 -25.31 2.78
N VAL A 187 -22.47 -26.61 2.73
CA VAL A 187 -22.42 -27.45 3.92
C VAL A 187 -20.99 -27.50 4.40
N SER A 188 -20.67 -26.50 5.21
CA SER A 188 -19.70 -26.59 6.28
C SER A 188 -19.99 -27.82 7.14
N LEU A 189 -19.20 -28.89 7.01
CA LEU A 189 -19.13 -29.94 8.01
C LEU A 189 -17.69 -30.39 8.21
N THR A 190 -16.99 -29.64 9.04
CA THR A 190 -16.25 -30.13 10.21
C THR A 190 -16.17 -31.66 10.37
N ARG A 191 -15.04 -32.24 9.97
CA ARG A 191 -14.53 -33.50 10.53
C ARG A 191 -13.00 -33.49 10.44
N ARG A 192 -12.34 -32.77 11.34
CA ARG A 192 -11.84 -33.24 12.64
C ARG A 192 -10.76 -34.33 12.52
N ASN A 193 -9.59 -33.96 13.06
CA ASN A 193 -8.58 -34.78 13.72
C ASN A 193 -7.32 -35.22 12.96
N ASN A 194 -6.21 -34.61 13.42
CA ASN A 194 -4.98 -35.26 13.86
C ASN A 194 -3.89 -35.51 12.81
N ALA A 195 -3.12 -34.47 12.50
CA ALA A 195 -1.70 -34.59 12.15
C ALA A 195 -0.97 -33.26 12.40
N PHE A 196 -1.04 -32.72 13.63
CA PHE A 196 -0.24 -31.55 14.03
C PHE A 196 0.32 -31.75 15.44
N THR A 197 1.13 -32.79 15.61
CA THR A 197 2.00 -32.94 16.78
C THR A 197 3.25 -33.68 16.34
N GLY A 198 4.27 -32.95 15.90
CA GLY A 198 5.51 -33.58 15.45
C GLY A 198 6.55 -32.63 14.90
N MET A 199 6.74 -31.44 15.48
CA MET A 199 7.97 -30.66 15.24
C MET A 199 8.18 -29.49 16.21
N ILE A 200 8.06 -29.69 17.52
CA ILE A 200 8.54 -28.71 18.51
C ILE A 200 9.22 -29.47 19.65
N SER A 201 10.47 -29.90 19.44
CA SER A 201 11.36 -30.33 20.53
C SER A 201 12.81 -30.40 20.06
N SER A 202 13.51 -29.28 20.08
CA SER A 202 14.96 -29.24 20.36
C SER A 202 15.42 -27.78 20.48
N LEU A 203 15.18 -27.22 21.66
CA LEU A 203 15.78 -25.98 22.13
C LEU A 203 17.13 -26.38 22.77
N PRO A 204 18.29 -25.98 22.23
CA PRO A 204 19.55 -26.14 22.93
C PRO A 204 19.65 -25.07 24.01
N GLU A 205 19.57 -25.54 25.25
CA GLU A 205 19.81 -24.80 26.48
C GLU A 205 21.13 -24.05 26.42
N ARG A 206 21.03 -22.79 26.84
CA ARG A 206 22.11 -21.86 27.18
C ARG A 206 22.87 -22.39 28.40
N PHE A 207 24.16 -22.68 28.22
CA PHE A 207 25.24 -22.38 29.17
C PHE A 207 26.50 -22.06 28.37
#